data_AF-A0A8J2JZY7-F1
#
_entry.id   AF-A0A8J2JZY7-F1
#
_cell.length_a   1.000
_cell.length_b   1.000
_cell.length_c   1.000
_cell.angle_alpha   90.00
_cell.angle_beta   90.00
_cell.angle_gamma   90.00
#
_symmetry.space_group_name_H-M   'P 1'
#
loop_
_entity.id
_entity.type
_entity.pdbx_description
1 polymer ?
#
loop_
_entity_poly.entity_id
_entity_poly.type
_entity_poly.pdbx_seq_one_letter_code
_entity_poly.pdbx_strand_id
1 'polypeptide(L)'
;MTAWEVYYVRSHGQWVEIVPYHAAIAVYVFISNKLALYAWNYLDITIIVLARAVYFRFKALYDLGEAELWNGLGNVSKWRRFAKDHEELCRLVQDINLFLSPLIFVSYASNVYFVCLQFNLSLNPSGDKSAISNIYAAWSFLHLVARMFLVSITGARVNEWAHKVIEIFRRCPNEHYVAEVKC
;
A
#
# COMPACT_ATOMS: atom_id res chain seq x y z
N MET A 1 -40.62 10.26 -4.14
CA MET A 1 -39.55 9.31 -3.78
C MET A 1 -38.89 9.75 -2.49
N THR A 2 -38.68 8.81 -1.56
CA THR A 2 -37.92 9.10 -0.32
C THR A 2 -36.43 9.24 -0.62
N ALA A 3 -35.65 9.91 0.24
CA ALA A 3 -34.21 10.06 0.05
C ALA A 3 -33.47 8.70 -0.10
N TRP A 4 -33.94 7.68 0.63
CA TRP A 4 -33.40 6.31 0.58
C TRP A 4 -33.69 5.59 -0.74
N GLU A 5 -34.87 5.80 -1.29
CA GLU A 5 -35.27 5.25 -2.58
C GLU A 5 -34.46 5.89 -3.73
N VAL A 6 -34.26 7.21 -3.69
CA VAL A 6 -33.40 7.91 -4.66
C VAL A 6 -31.96 7.39 -4.58
N TYR A 7 -31.41 7.20 -3.39
CA TYR A 7 -30.08 6.62 -3.21
C TYR A 7 -30.00 5.19 -3.76
N TYR A 8 -30.96 4.34 -3.41
CA TYR A 8 -30.97 2.93 -3.80
C TYR A 8 -31.04 2.78 -5.33
N VAL A 9 -31.97 3.46 -5.98
CA VAL A 9 -32.15 3.41 -7.45
C VAL A 9 -30.97 4.04 -8.20
N ARG A 10 -30.42 5.15 -7.69
CA ARG A 10 -29.31 5.85 -8.38
C ARG A 10 -27.97 5.12 -8.23
N SER A 11 -27.70 4.53 -7.06
CA SER A 11 -26.43 3.83 -6.80
C SER A 11 -26.46 2.36 -7.19
N HIS A 12 -27.62 1.71 -7.14
CA HIS A 12 -27.77 0.27 -7.36
C HIS A 12 -28.93 -0.04 -8.32
N GLY A 13 -29.18 0.83 -9.32
CA GLY A 13 -30.28 0.67 -10.27
C GLY A 13 -30.31 -0.70 -10.96
N GLN A 14 -29.15 -1.32 -11.18
CA GLN A 14 -29.02 -2.66 -11.75
C GLN A 14 -29.50 -3.79 -10.82
N TRP A 15 -29.57 -3.54 -9.51
CA TRP A 15 -30.00 -4.51 -8.51
C TRP A 15 -31.50 -4.46 -8.23
N VAL A 16 -32.17 -3.40 -8.66
CA VAL A 16 -33.60 -3.17 -8.39
C VAL A 16 -34.48 -4.28 -8.98
N GLU A 17 -34.04 -4.91 -10.08
CA GLU A 17 -34.75 -6.06 -10.69
C GLU A 17 -34.63 -7.35 -9.88
N ILE A 18 -33.58 -7.50 -9.08
CA ILE A 18 -33.27 -8.72 -8.31
C ILE A 18 -33.72 -8.56 -6.84
N VAL A 19 -33.53 -7.37 -6.28
CA VAL A 19 -33.87 -7.04 -4.90
C VAL A 19 -34.77 -5.80 -4.92
N PRO A 20 -36.09 -5.96 -4.67
CA PRO A 20 -37.00 -4.82 -4.63
C PRO A 20 -36.69 -3.90 -3.45
N TYR A 21 -37.04 -2.63 -3.62
CA TYR A 21 -36.76 -1.61 -2.61
C TYR A 21 -37.49 -1.90 -1.28
N HIS A 22 -36.69 -1.95 -0.20
CA HIS A 22 -37.16 -1.86 1.17
C HIS A 22 -36.28 -0.88 1.95
N ALA A 23 -36.88 -0.04 2.81
CA ALA A 23 -36.13 0.98 3.56
C ALA A 23 -35.00 0.39 4.41
N ALA A 24 -35.22 -0.76 5.05
CA ALA A 24 -34.19 -1.45 5.82
C ALA A 24 -33.01 -1.93 4.95
N ILE A 25 -33.29 -2.42 3.74
CA ILE A 25 -32.26 -2.86 2.79
C ILE A 25 -31.46 -1.66 2.30
N ALA A 26 -32.13 -0.54 1.97
CA ALA A 26 -31.44 0.68 1.53
C ALA A 26 -30.48 1.23 2.60
N VAL A 27 -30.89 1.20 3.88
CA VAL A 27 -30.02 1.59 5.01
C VAL A 27 -28.86 0.61 5.16
N TYR A 28 -29.10 -0.70 5.11
CA TYR A 28 -28.05 -1.72 5.18
C TYR A 28 -27.00 -1.58 4.06
N VAL A 29 -27.45 -1.40 2.82
CA VAL A 29 -26.60 -1.19 1.65
C VAL A 29 -25.78 0.10 1.81
N PHE A 30 -26.40 1.18 2.27
CA PHE A 30 -25.70 2.44 2.53
C PHE A 30 -24.57 2.24 3.56
N ILE A 31 -24.86 1.63 4.71
CA ILE A 31 -23.87 1.37 5.77
C ILE A 31 -22.75 0.48 5.26
N SER A 32 -23.09 -0.63 4.60
CA SER A 32 -22.12 -1.59 4.06
C SER A 32 -21.19 -0.94 3.04
N ASN A 33 -21.73 -0.10 2.14
CA ASN A 33 -20.92 0.64 1.17
C ASN A 33 -19.98 1.65 1.85
N LYS A 34 -20.43 2.33 2.92
CA LYS A 34 -19.56 3.22 3.70
C LYS A 34 -18.46 2.44 4.42
N LEU A 35 -18.79 1.32 5.05
CA LEU A 35 -17.80 0.46 5.71
C LEU A 35 -16.79 -0.09 4.70
N ALA A 36 -17.22 -0.54 3.53
CA ALA A 36 -16.34 -1.00 2.46
C ALA A 36 -15.41 0.12 1.97
N LEU A 37 -15.93 1.33 1.78
CA LEU A 37 -15.12 2.50 1.43
C LEU A 37 -14.05 2.77 2.48
N TYR A 38 -14.40 2.76 3.76
CA TYR A 38 -13.42 2.95 4.85
C TYR A 38 -12.41 1.81 4.90
N ALA A 39 -12.85 0.56 4.85
CA ALA A 39 -11.98 -0.61 4.89
C ALA A 39 -10.94 -0.58 3.76
N TRP A 40 -11.35 -0.23 2.55
CA TRP A 40 -10.44 -0.06 1.42
C TRP A 40 -9.45 1.10 1.61
N ASN A 41 -9.89 2.25 2.15
CA ASN A 41 -8.97 3.36 2.47
C ASN A 41 -7.94 2.95 3.53
N TYR A 42 -8.37 2.27 4.59
CA TYR A 42 -7.51 1.80 5.67
C TYR A 42 -6.53 0.71 5.22
N LEU A 43 -6.94 -0.16 4.31
CA LEU A 43 -6.10 -1.21 3.72
C LEU A 43 -4.84 -0.59 3.08
N ASP A 44 -5.02 0.41 2.20
CA ASP A 44 -3.89 1.06 1.53
C ASP A 44 -2.96 1.78 2.50
N ILE A 45 -3.54 2.50 3.48
CA ILE A 45 -2.75 3.18 4.50
C ILE A 45 -1.95 2.17 5.32
N THR A 46 -2.55 1.02 5.65
CA THR A 46 -1.88 -0.05 6.40
C THR A 46 -0.70 -0.62 5.62
N ILE A 47 -0.87 -0.88 4.32
CA ILE A 47 0.21 -1.32 3.43
C ILE A 47 1.34 -0.28 3.41
N ILE A 48 1.01 1.00 3.22
CA ILE A 48 1.98 2.11 3.20
C ILE A 48 2.76 2.18 4.51
N VAL A 49 2.07 2.12 5.66
CA VAL A 49 2.71 2.23 6.98
C VAL A 49 3.63 1.04 7.26
N LEU A 50 3.19 -0.19 6.96
CA LEU A 50 4.01 -1.38 7.17
C LEU A 50 5.22 -1.40 6.25
N ALA A 51 5.04 -1.11 4.97
CA ALA A 51 6.16 -0.97 4.02
C ALA A 51 7.15 0.11 4.48
N ARG A 52 6.64 1.25 4.97
CA ARG A 52 7.49 2.34 5.47
C ARG A 52 8.25 1.95 6.74
N ALA A 53 7.64 1.18 7.64
CA ALA A 53 8.30 0.69 8.86
C ALA A 53 9.49 -0.22 8.50
N VAL A 54 9.29 -1.14 7.56
CA VAL A 54 10.35 -2.02 7.03
C VAL A 54 11.46 -1.20 6.36
N TYR A 55 11.07 -0.25 5.50
CA TYR A 55 12.00 0.68 4.86
C TYR A 55 12.90 1.39 5.90
N PHE A 56 12.32 1.92 6.98
CA PHE A 56 13.11 2.61 8.01
C PHE A 56 14.07 1.67 8.73
N ARG A 57 13.72 0.39 8.90
CA ARG A 57 14.62 -0.61 9.49
C ARG A 57 15.81 -0.89 8.58
N PHE A 58 15.60 -1.08 7.28
CA PHE A 58 16.72 -1.25 6.34
C PHE A 58 17.60 -0.02 6.25
N LYS A 59 17.00 1.17 6.23
CA LYS A 59 17.75 2.42 6.25
C LYS A 59 18.59 2.56 7.51
N ALA A 60 18.02 2.31 8.69
CA ALA A 60 18.76 2.36 9.94
C ALA A 60 19.91 1.35 9.98
N LEU A 61 19.70 0.14 9.43
CA LEU A 61 20.74 -0.86 9.32
C LEU A 61 21.86 -0.41 8.36
N TYR A 62 21.51 0.14 7.20
CA TYR A 62 22.48 0.72 6.26
C TYR A 62 23.32 1.82 6.93
N ASP A 63 22.66 2.78 7.60
CA ASP A 63 23.32 3.90 8.28
C ASP A 63 24.26 3.40 9.39
N LEU A 64 23.87 2.34 10.12
CA LEU A 64 24.73 1.68 11.11
C LEU A 64 25.96 1.02 10.47
N GLY A 65 25.76 0.32 9.34
CA GLY A 65 26.83 -0.32 8.59
C GLY A 65 27.87 0.70 8.10
N GLU A 66 27.41 1.81 7.52
CA GLU A 66 28.28 2.92 7.09
C GLU A 66 28.99 3.60 8.26
N ALA A 67 28.43 3.61 9.47
CA ALA A 67 29.07 4.24 10.62
C ALA A 67 30.09 3.32 11.31
N GLU A 68 29.77 2.04 11.51
CA GLU A 68 30.55 1.13 12.37
C GLU A 68 31.53 0.22 11.62
N LEU A 69 31.26 -0.07 10.34
CA LEU A 69 32.04 -1.00 9.51
C LEU A 69 32.92 -0.26 8.50
N TRP A 70 32.61 1.00 8.21
CA TRP A 70 33.44 1.89 7.42
C TRP A 70 34.74 2.25 8.16
N ASN A 71 35.84 2.44 7.42
CA ASN A 71 37.19 2.78 7.92
C ASN A 71 37.95 1.70 8.72
N GLY A 72 37.64 0.40 8.58
CA GLY A 72 38.46 -0.67 9.19
C GLY A 72 38.27 -0.86 10.71
N LEU A 73 37.22 -0.26 11.29
CA LEU A 73 36.80 -0.40 12.70
C LEU A 73 35.94 -1.65 12.96
N GLY A 74 35.58 -2.37 11.88
CA GLY A 74 34.77 -3.58 11.92
C GLY A 74 35.61 -4.81 12.22
N ASN A 75 35.53 -5.33 13.44
CA ASN A 75 36.07 -6.65 13.77
C ASN A 75 35.10 -7.75 13.29
N VAL A 76 35.56 -9.01 13.31
CA VAL A 76 34.75 -10.20 12.97
C VAL A 76 33.39 -10.21 13.69
N SER A 77 33.37 -9.82 14.97
CA SER A 77 32.14 -9.86 15.79
C SER A 77 31.09 -8.84 15.33
N LYS A 78 31.50 -7.63 14.91
CA LYS A 78 30.60 -6.59 14.38
C LYS A 78 30.04 -7.01 13.03
N TRP A 79 30.87 -7.53 12.13
CA TRP A 79 30.43 -8.07 10.84
C TRP A 79 29.43 -9.22 11.01
N ARG A 80 29.70 -10.14 11.94
CA ARG A 80 28.76 -11.23 12.24
C ARG A 80 27.44 -10.73 12.83
N ARG A 81 27.47 -9.73 13.71
CA ARG A 81 26.25 -9.12 14.26
C ARG A 81 25.44 -8.44 13.16
N PHE A 82 26.10 -7.66 12.31
CA PHE A 82 25.48 -6.99 11.17
C PHE A 82 24.83 -7.97 10.18
N ALA A 83 25.52 -9.08 9.88
CA ALA A 83 24.98 -10.19 9.09
C ALA A 83 23.70 -10.79 9.71
N LYS A 84 23.71 -11.02 11.03
CA LYS A 84 22.55 -11.55 11.75
C LYS A 84 21.37 -10.57 11.74
N ASP A 85 21.63 -9.29 11.99
CA ASP A 85 20.60 -8.24 11.99
C ASP A 85 19.97 -8.08 10.60
N HIS A 86 20.77 -8.17 9.53
CA HIS A 86 20.28 -8.21 8.15
C HIS A 86 19.42 -9.44 7.88
N GLU A 87 19.88 -10.63 8.28
CA GLU A 87 19.14 -11.88 8.08
C GLU A 87 17.78 -11.86 8.81
N GLU A 88 17.74 -11.38 10.06
CA GLU A 88 16.50 -11.21 10.82
C GLU A 88 15.55 -10.24 10.12
N LEU A 89 16.07 -9.15 9.55
CA LEU A 89 15.26 -8.19 8.81
C LEU A 89 14.71 -8.77 7.50
N CYS A 90 15.48 -9.58 6.79
CA CYS A 90 15.01 -10.30 5.60
C CYS A 90 13.92 -11.31 5.92
N ARG A 91 14.05 -12.06 7.03
CA ARG A 91 12.97 -12.97 7.49
C ARG A 91 11.70 -12.19 7.85
N LEU A 92 11.83 -11.07 8.55
CA LEU A 92 10.69 -10.19 8.86
C LEU A 92 10.00 -9.68 7.59
N VAL A 93 10.77 -9.32 6.56
CA VAL A 93 10.22 -8.89 5.26
C VAL A 93 9.46 -10.02 4.59
N GLN A 94 9.97 -11.25 4.63
CA GLN A 94 9.28 -12.42 4.08
C GLN A 94 7.94 -12.66 4.79
N ASP A 95 7.92 -12.59 6.12
CA ASP A 95 6.68 -12.75 6.90
C ASP A 95 5.66 -11.63 6.60
N ILE A 96 6.13 -10.38 6.55
CA ILE A 96 5.30 -9.23 6.19
C ILE A 96 4.79 -9.36 4.75
N ASN A 97 5.62 -9.82 3.82
CA ASN A 97 5.21 -9.99 2.43
C ASN A 97 4.17 -11.10 2.26
N LEU A 98 4.28 -12.22 2.99
CA LEU A 98 3.27 -13.26 3.00
C LEU A 98 1.90 -12.75 3.49
N PHE A 99 1.90 -11.91 4.53
CA PHE A 99 0.69 -11.27 5.04
C PHE A 99 0.15 -10.18 4.10
N LEU A 100 1.02 -9.33 3.57
CA LEU A 100 0.64 -8.18 2.75
C LEU A 100 0.30 -8.54 1.31
N SER A 101 0.87 -9.59 0.73
CA SER A 101 0.66 -9.97 -0.68
C SER A 101 -0.82 -10.04 -1.08
N PRO A 102 -1.71 -10.77 -0.38
CA PRO A 102 -3.14 -10.78 -0.71
C PRO A 102 -3.80 -9.42 -0.51
N LEU A 103 -3.38 -8.64 0.49
CA LEU A 103 -3.91 -7.30 0.76
C LEU A 103 -3.51 -6.30 -0.33
N ILE A 104 -2.26 -6.37 -0.79
CA ILE A 104 -1.74 -5.58 -1.92
C ILE A 104 -2.52 -5.93 -3.19
N PHE A 105 -2.79 -7.20 -3.44
CA PHE A 105 -3.59 -7.62 -4.59
C PHE A 105 -5.01 -7.02 -4.54
N VAL A 106 -5.70 -7.14 -3.40
CA VAL A 106 -7.04 -6.56 -3.22
C VAL A 106 -7.01 -5.03 -3.34
N SER A 107 -5.97 -4.39 -2.80
CA SER A 107 -5.74 -2.95 -2.92
C SER A 107 -5.64 -2.54 -4.39
N TYR A 108 -4.76 -3.16 -5.17
CA TYR A 108 -4.58 -2.84 -6.59
C TYR A 108 -5.84 -3.13 -7.40
N ALA A 109 -6.50 -4.27 -7.19
CA ALA A 109 -7.73 -4.61 -7.90
C ALA A 109 -8.84 -3.56 -7.66
N SER A 110 -9.02 -3.18 -6.39
CA SER A 110 -9.98 -2.14 -6.00
C SER A 110 -9.61 -0.79 -6.59
N ASN A 111 -8.34 -0.41 -6.50
CA ASN A 111 -7.83 0.85 -7.02
C ASN A 111 -8.00 0.97 -8.54
N VAL A 112 -7.65 -0.07 -9.31
CA VAL A 112 -7.85 -0.11 -10.76
C VAL A 112 -9.33 0.00 -11.11
N TYR A 113 -10.19 -0.76 -10.43
CA TYR A 113 -11.64 -0.68 -10.64
C TYR A 113 -12.17 0.76 -10.46
N PHE A 114 -11.82 1.43 -9.36
CA PHE A 114 -12.28 2.79 -9.09
C PHE A 114 -11.68 3.84 -10.01
N VAL A 115 -10.44 3.65 -10.48
CA VAL A 115 -9.83 4.51 -11.52
C VAL A 115 -10.61 4.36 -12.82
N CYS A 116 -10.88 3.15 -13.27
CA CYS A 116 -11.66 2.89 -14.49
C CYS A 116 -13.08 3.43 -14.38
N LEU A 117 -13.73 3.28 -13.22
CA LEU A 117 -15.06 3.82 -12.96
C LEU A 117 -15.07 5.35 -13.04
N GLN A 118 -14.15 6.03 -12.35
CA GLN A 118 -14.07 7.49 -12.38
C GLN A 118 -13.69 8.02 -13.76
N PHE A 119 -12.82 7.31 -14.49
CA PHE A 119 -12.49 7.63 -15.87
C PHE A 119 -13.72 7.52 -16.78
N ASN A 120 -14.50 6.45 -16.69
CA ASN A 120 -15.74 6.28 -17.45
C ASN A 120 -16.78 7.37 -17.12
N LEU A 121 -16.96 7.70 -15.84
CA LEU A 121 -17.86 8.78 -15.39
C LEU A 121 -17.41 10.18 -15.82
N SER A 122 -16.12 10.36 -16.10
CA SER A 122 -15.55 11.60 -16.64
C SER A 122 -15.78 11.71 -18.15
N LEU A 123 -15.73 10.59 -18.88
CA LEU A 123 -16.03 10.53 -20.32
C LEU A 123 -17.53 10.64 -20.62
N ASN A 124 -18.39 10.12 -19.74
CA ASN A 124 -19.85 10.17 -19.87
C ASN A 124 -20.48 11.04 -18.76
N PRO A 125 -20.31 12.37 -18.81
CA PRO A 125 -20.91 13.25 -17.82
C PRO A 125 -22.44 13.21 -17.92
N SER A 126 -23.09 12.54 -16.97
CA SER A 126 -24.55 12.53 -16.87
C SER A 126 -25.06 13.89 -16.31
N GLY A 127 -25.63 14.73 -17.17
CA GLY A 127 -26.37 15.96 -16.83
C GLY A 127 -25.56 17.12 -16.23
N ASP A 128 -26.24 18.23 -15.94
CA ASP A 128 -25.69 19.46 -15.32
C ASP A 128 -25.08 19.16 -13.93
N LYS A 129 -23.78 18.87 -13.91
CA LYS A 129 -23.01 18.71 -12.66
C LYS A 129 -22.67 20.10 -12.12
N SER A 130 -23.09 20.39 -10.89
CA SER A 130 -22.64 21.58 -10.15
C SER A 130 -21.10 21.64 -10.11
N ALA A 131 -20.53 22.85 -10.12
CA ALA A 131 -19.09 23.08 -9.99
C ALA A 131 -18.47 22.34 -8.79
N ILE A 132 -19.22 22.23 -7.68
CA ILE A 132 -18.83 21.49 -6.48
C ILE A 132 -18.64 19.99 -6.79
N SER A 133 -19.54 19.40 -7.57
CA SER A 133 -19.45 17.99 -7.95
C SER A 133 -18.24 17.71 -8.84
N ASN A 134 -17.87 18.65 -9.70
CA ASN A 134 -16.71 18.52 -10.58
C ASN A 134 -15.40 18.60 -9.78
N ILE A 135 -15.30 19.57 -8.86
CA ILE A 135 -14.15 19.70 -7.95
C ILE A 135 -14.01 18.43 -7.10
N TYR A 136 -15.11 17.93 -6.53
CA TYR A 136 -15.11 16.70 -5.75
C TYR A 136 -14.65 15.49 -6.56
N ALA A 137 -15.14 15.34 -7.79
CA ALA A 137 -14.73 14.26 -8.68
C ALA A 137 -13.24 14.32 -9.01
N ALA A 138 -12.72 15.50 -9.36
CA ALA A 138 -11.29 15.70 -9.63
C ALA A 138 -10.42 15.41 -8.40
N TRP A 139 -10.85 15.88 -7.22
CA TRP A 139 -10.16 15.61 -5.95
C TRP A 139 -10.15 14.12 -5.61
N SER A 140 -11.30 13.46 -5.72
CA SER A 140 -11.45 12.01 -5.48
C SER A 140 -10.52 11.21 -6.39
N PHE A 141 -10.45 11.58 -7.66
CA PHE A 141 -9.59 10.93 -8.64
C PHE A 141 -8.12 11.11 -8.31
N LEU A 142 -7.69 12.34 -8.04
CA LEU A 142 -6.30 12.65 -7.68
C LEU A 142 -5.89 11.93 -6.40
N HIS A 143 -6.75 11.93 -5.38
CA HIS A 143 -6.51 11.24 -4.11
C HIS A 143 -6.31 9.73 -4.31
N LEU A 144 -7.15 9.11 -5.14
CA LEU A 144 -7.03 7.69 -5.48
C LEU A 144 -5.71 7.38 -6.18
N VAL A 145 -5.38 8.15 -7.21
CA VAL A 145 -4.14 7.99 -7.98
C VAL A 145 -2.92 8.20 -7.09
N ALA A 146 -2.90 9.25 -6.27
CA ALA A 146 -1.82 9.53 -5.33
C ALA A 146 -1.61 8.37 -4.34
N ARG A 147 -2.69 7.76 -3.82
CA ARG A 147 -2.59 6.59 -2.93
C ARG A 147 -1.99 5.38 -3.63
N MET A 148 -2.40 5.08 -4.87
CA MET A 148 -1.77 4.01 -5.65
C MET A 148 -0.26 4.24 -5.80
N PHE A 149 0.13 5.45 -6.20
CA PHE A 149 1.53 5.81 -6.32
C PHE A 149 2.29 5.67 -4.99
N LEU A 150 1.67 6.03 -3.86
CA LEU A 150 2.27 5.88 -2.54
C LEU A 150 2.48 4.40 -2.15
N VAL A 151 1.50 3.53 -2.43
CA VAL A 151 1.66 2.08 -2.24
C VAL A 151 2.82 1.55 -3.10
N SER A 152 2.89 1.94 -4.37
CA SER A 152 3.96 1.49 -5.28
C SER A 152 5.34 2.00 -4.86
N ILE A 153 5.48 3.29 -4.56
CA ILE A 153 6.78 3.90 -4.22
C ILE A 153 7.31 3.40 -2.87
N THR A 154 6.44 3.14 -1.90
CA THR A 154 6.87 2.59 -0.61
C THR A 154 7.36 1.16 -0.74
N GLY A 155 6.68 0.33 -1.54
CA GLY A 155 7.19 -1.00 -1.91
C GLY A 155 8.54 -0.94 -2.63
N ALA A 156 8.67 -0.05 -3.62
CA ALA A 156 9.93 0.14 -4.34
C ALA A 156 11.08 0.57 -3.41
N ARG A 157 10.82 1.46 -2.44
CA ARG A 157 11.81 1.91 -1.46
C ARG A 157 12.26 0.81 -0.52
N VAL A 158 11.37 -0.11 -0.11
CA VAL A 158 11.79 -1.28 0.67
C VAL A 158 12.80 -2.10 -0.12
N ASN A 159 12.48 -2.40 -1.38
CA ASN A 159 13.36 -3.17 -2.25
C ASN A 159 14.71 -2.47 -2.49
N GLU A 160 14.69 -1.17 -2.78
CA GLU A 160 15.90 -0.36 -2.98
C GLU A 160 16.84 -0.42 -1.77
N TRP A 161 16.31 -0.23 -0.56
CA TRP A 161 17.12 -0.19 0.64
C TRP A 161 17.57 -1.56 1.13
N ALA A 162 16.78 -2.61 0.90
CA ALA A 162 17.23 -3.98 1.11
C ALA A 162 18.49 -4.28 0.28
N HIS A 163 18.51 -3.88 -1.00
CA HIS A 163 19.68 -4.06 -1.87
C HIS A 163 20.86 -3.17 -1.49
N LYS A 164 20.63 -1.94 -1.02
CA LYS A 164 21.70 -1.05 -0.55
C LYS A 164 22.49 -1.64 0.62
N VAL A 165 21.84 -2.38 1.53
CA VAL A 165 22.55 -3.03 2.64
C VAL A 165 23.54 -4.09 2.12
N ILE A 166 23.26 -4.73 0.99
CA ILE A 166 24.17 -5.69 0.35
C ILE A 166 25.47 -5.01 -0.10
N GLU A 167 25.42 -3.73 -0.49
CA GLU A 167 26.62 -2.97 -0.86
C GLU A 167 27.62 -2.83 0.29
N ILE A 168 27.14 -2.81 1.54
CA ILE A 168 28.00 -2.83 2.74
C ILE A 168 28.73 -4.17 2.85
N PHE A 169 28.03 -5.28 2.65
CA PHE A 169 28.64 -6.61 2.66
C PHE A 169 29.69 -6.80 1.56
N ARG A 170 29.52 -6.18 0.39
CA ARG A 170 30.54 -6.21 -0.68
C ARG A 170 31.87 -5.56 -0.28
N ARG A 171 31.87 -4.70 0.73
CA ARG A 171 33.07 -4.04 1.26
C ARG A 171 33.73 -4.85 2.39
N CYS A 172 33.17 -6.00 2.79
CA CYS A 172 33.71 -6.84 3.85
C CYS A 172 35.06 -7.47 3.43
N PRO A 173 36.12 -7.41 4.27
CA PRO A 173 37.35 -8.16 4.04
C PRO A 173 37.09 -9.67 3.96
N ASN A 174 37.82 -10.38 3.10
CA ASN A 174 37.68 -11.83 2.89
C ASN A 174 37.83 -12.65 4.18
N GLU A 175 38.64 -12.16 5.12
CA GLU A 175 38.89 -12.79 6.43
C GLU A 175 37.68 -12.74 7.38
N HIS A 176 36.71 -11.86 7.09
CA HIS A 176 35.50 -11.65 7.90
C HIS A 176 34.23 -12.04 7.14
N TYR A 177 34.38 -12.55 5.92
CA TYR A 177 33.29 -12.89 5.02
C TYR A 177 32.49 -14.07 5.57
N VAL A 178 31.22 -13.84 5.89
CA VAL A 178 30.25 -14.88 6.22
C VAL A 178 29.43 -15.13 4.95
N ALA A 179 29.45 -16.37 4.45
CA ALA A 179 28.88 -16.74 3.16
C ALA A 179 27.36 -16.50 3.01
N GLU A 180 26.95 -16.27 1.75
CA GLU A 180 25.60 -16.04 1.20
C GLU A 180 24.64 -15.13 1.98
N VAL A 181 24.83 -13.82 1.81
CA VAL A 181 23.81 -12.81 2.15
C VAL A 181 22.78 -12.76 1.01
N LYS A 182 21.58 -13.32 1.24
CA LYS A 182 20.44 -13.21 0.33
C LYS A 182 19.22 -12.65 1.05
N CYS A 183 18.60 -11.67 0.40
CA CYS A 183 17.28 -11.10 0.64
C CYS A 183 16.60 -11.13 -0.75
#